data_AF-A0A4S4B670-F1
#
_entry.id   AF-A0A4S4B670-F1
#
_cell.length_a   1.000
_cell.length_b   1.000
_cell.length_c   1.000
_cell.angle_alpha   90.00
_cell.angle_beta   90.00
_cell.angle_gamma   90.00
#
_symmetry.space_group_name_H-M   'P 1'
#
loop_
_entity.id
_entity.type
_entity.pdbx_description
1 polymer ?
#
loop_
_entity_poly.entity_id
_entity_poly.type
_entity_poly.pdbx_seq_one_letter_code
_entity_poly.pdbx_strand_id
1 'polypeptide(L)'
;MKRALPLLALTVLTASLASAQTSSGLVLTSSVAQAVRKTITLGGDLKQWDGVPQYPVTLSNGVPSVPVKNSGYYSLAWDEQNLYVLGVFNQPKATVLAKLAPEAGEWWNDDVLELFVRTNPYAKAPADLHFAINPAGTRFKAYTATTDYKSAGRIEDTRWVLELAIPLNSATFPAAKTGDVWALKVGREHQKAAEYPIWPVGGDFNSPNNYGYLAFVQQAGDPAPLAQTISAALGKSPAGAPLTSRISDVGSYSVYYGKQASTVAKLNNYDLAIVQPSTVTDAQIQALHANGTRVVAYLSVGELEKNSPYAGRVPAAWVLGENKNWGSKFIDAGQSGWQTIIQEQAAALNKRGFDGFFLDTLDTADLYPKIAPGLVKIVENLRATYPDAVLVQNRGFALLNDTATTIDAVMFENFSSAYDFGKKTYGSVNGDPSFVENLAKRGLVVLALDYAQPDQTDVITRDYQRAKSYNFIPFVSTISLDQLLEVNP
;
A
#
# COMPACT_ATOMS: atom_id res chain seq x y z
N MET A 1 -48.70 -15.39 43.28
CA MET A 1 -49.00 -14.94 41.91
C MET A 1 -47.69 -14.79 41.15
N LYS A 2 -47.31 -15.79 40.34
CA LYS A 2 -46.12 -15.77 39.48
C LYS A 2 -46.59 -15.46 38.05
N ARG A 3 -46.11 -14.37 37.45
CA ARG A 3 -46.23 -14.13 36.00
C ARG A 3 -44.87 -14.43 35.37
N ALA A 4 -44.86 -15.40 34.47
CA ALA A 4 -43.73 -15.72 33.61
C ALA A 4 -43.60 -14.67 32.50
N LEU A 5 -42.37 -14.22 32.24
CA LEU A 5 -42.00 -13.50 31.02
C LEU A 5 -41.35 -14.51 30.05
N PRO A 6 -41.64 -14.49 28.74
CA PRO A 6 -41.03 -15.41 27.80
C PRO A 6 -39.62 -14.96 27.44
N LEU A 7 -38.71 -15.92 27.40
CA LEU A 7 -37.33 -15.78 26.93
C LEU A 7 -37.37 -15.61 25.40
N LEU A 8 -37.14 -14.40 24.89
CA LEU A 8 -36.93 -14.17 23.47
C LEU A 8 -35.47 -14.52 23.15
N ALA A 9 -35.24 -15.69 22.56
CA ALA A 9 -33.95 -16.08 22.02
C ALA A 9 -33.64 -15.18 20.81
N LEU A 10 -32.69 -14.25 20.98
CA LEU A 10 -32.15 -13.46 19.90
C LEU A 10 -31.07 -14.30 19.19
N THR A 11 -31.49 -15.03 18.15
CA THR A 11 -30.58 -15.70 17.21
C THR A 11 -29.86 -14.61 16.41
N VAL A 12 -28.70 -14.17 16.89
CA VAL A 12 -27.81 -13.29 16.13
C VAL A 12 -27.19 -14.14 15.03
N LEU A 13 -27.68 -13.95 13.82
CA LEU A 13 -27.10 -14.44 12.58
C LEU A 13 -25.72 -13.78 12.44
N THR A 14 -24.66 -14.46 12.84
CA THR A 14 -23.29 -14.04 12.56
C THR A 14 -23.05 -14.19 11.06
N ALA A 15 -23.39 -13.17 10.29
CA ALA A 15 -22.82 -12.99 8.96
C ALA A 15 -21.32 -12.82 9.14
N SER A 16 -20.57 -13.84 8.73
CA SER A 16 -19.12 -13.79 8.62
C SER A 16 -18.73 -12.68 7.65
N LEU A 17 -18.42 -11.50 8.18
CA LEU A 17 -17.54 -10.55 7.53
C LEU A 17 -16.18 -11.24 7.48
N ALA A 18 -15.89 -11.91 6.36
CA ALA A 18 -14.55 -12.32 6.01
C ALA A 18 -13.69 -11.05 6.09
N SER A 19 -12.84 -11.00 7.11
CA SER A 19 -11.80 -10.00 7.25
C SER A 19 -11.01 -9.98 5.95
N ALA A 20 -11.11 -8.89 5.20
CA ALA A 20 -10.17 -8.60 4.13
C ALA A 20 -8.82 -8.43 4.81
N GLN A 21 -8.01 -9.50 4.82
CA GLN A 21 -6.58 -9.40 5.07
C GLN A 21 -6.00 -8.59 3.90
N THR A 22 -5.92 -7.27 4.07
CA THR A 22 -5.09 -6.41 3.24
C THR A 22 -3.65 -6.62 3.65
N SER A 23 -3.08 -7.76 3.25
CA SER A 23 -1.63 -7.91 3.21
C SER A 23 -1.12 -6.97 2.11
N SER A 24 -0.77 -5.75 2.48
CA SER A 24 -0.25 -4.74 1.56
C SER A 24 0.97 -5.31 0.84
N GLY A 25 0.81 -5.63 -0.44
CA GLY A 25 1.85 -6.21 -1.30
C GLY A 25 1.46 -7.53 -1.94
N LEU A 26 0.65 -8.38 -1.30
CA LEU A 26 0.21 -9.63 -1.94
C LEU A 26 -0.95 -9.38 -2.90
N VAL A 27 -1.03 -10.22 -3.93
CA VAL A 27 -2.17 -10.23 -4.84
C VAL A 27 -3.39 -10.73 -4.07
N LEU A 28 -4.43 -9.90 -4.00
CA LEU A 28 -5.71 -10.28 -3.40
C LEU A 28 -6.42 -11.30 -4.30
N THR A 29 -7.10 -12.27 -3.69
CA THR A 29 -7.90 -13.26 -4.42
C THR A 29 -8.99 -12.62 -5.27
N SER A 30 -9.57 -11.50 -4.80
CA SER A 30 -10.55 -10.69 -5.53
C SER A 30 -9.98 -10.02 -6.79
N SER A 31 -8.65 -9.93 -6.90
CA SER A 31 -7.94 -9.36 -8.04
C SER A 31 -7.43 -10.42 -9.02
N VAL A 32 -7.83 -11.69 -8.85
CA VAL A 32 -7.47 -12.79 -9.76
C VAL A 32 -8.72 -13.30 -10.48
N ALA A 33 -8.74 -13.09 -11.79
CA ALA A 33 -9.71 -13.68 -12.71
C ALA A 33 -9.15 -14.92 -13.40
N GLN A 34 -10.03 -15.86 -13.71
CA GLN A 34 -9.74 -17.14 -14.36
C GLN A 34 -10.41 -17.17 -15.73
N ALA A 35 -9.61 -17.32 -16.80
CA ALA A 35 -10.10 -17.76 -18.09
C ALA A 35 -10.20 -19.29 -18.09
N VAL A 36 -11.41 -19.81 -18.20
CA VAL A 36 -11.67 -21.26 -18.17
C VAL A 36 -11.59 -21.84 -19.58
N ARG A 37 -10.92 -22.99 -19.75
CA ARG A 37 -10.78 -23.62 -21.07
C ARG A 37 -12.14 -24.09 -21.60
N LYS A 38 -12.70 -23.36 -22.57
CA LYS A 38 -14.03 -23.56 -23.16
C LYS A 38 -14.14 -22.74 -24.45
N THR A 39 -14.57 -23.37 -25.54
CA THR A 39 -14.89 -22.67 -26.79
C THR A 39 -16.27 -22.04 -26.70
N ILE A 40 -16.36 -20.76 -27.08
CA ILE A 40 -17.59 -19.96 -27.04
C ILE A 40 -17.98 -19.59 -28.47
N THR A 41 -19.27 -19.72 -28.79
CA THR A 41 -19.87 -19.19 -30.00
C THR A 41 -20.49 -17.83 -29.69
N LEU A 42 -19.89 -16.75 -30.22
CA LEU A 42 -20.40 -15.39 -30.02
C LEU A 42 -21.85 -15.27 -30.53
N GLY A 43 -22.68 -14.54 -29.80
CA GLY A 43 -24.08 -14.36 -30.17
C GLY A 43 -25.00 -15.53 -29.75
N GLY A 44 -24.44 -16.59 -29.17
CA GLY A 44 -25.17 -17.77 -28.72
C GLY A 44 -25.90 -17.60 -27.38
N ASP A 45 -26.53 -18.68 -26.91
CA ASP A 45 -27.19 -18.74 -25.61
C ASP A 45 -26.16 -18.56 -24.48
N LEU A 46 -26.46 -17.69 -23.50
CA LEU A 46 -25.60 -17.42 -22.35
C LEU A 46 -25.35 -18.65 -21.46
N LYS A 47 -26.15 -19.71 -21.55
CA LYS A 47 -25.87 -20.99 -20.87
C LYS A 47 -24.52 -21.60 -21.26
N GLN A 48 -23.96 -21.23 -22.41
CA GLN A 48 -22.60 -21.63 -22.77
C GLN A 48 -21.54 -21.09 -21.80
N TRP A 49 -21.86 -20.08 -20.98
CA TRP A 49 -20.99 -19.54 -19.94
C TRP A 49 -21.21 -20.21 -18.57
N ASP A 50 -22.12 -21.18 -18.45
CA ASP A 50 -22.33 -21.92 -17.20
C ASP A 50 -21.01 -22.60 -16.75
N GLY A 51 -20.72 -22.46 -15.45
CA GLY A 51 -19.47 -22.93 -14.84
C GLY A 51 -18.26 -22.01 -15.04
N VAL A 52 -18.40 -20.91 -15.78
CA VAL A 52 -17.36 -19.87 -15.89
C VAL A 52 -17.60 -18.82 -14.79
N PRO A 53 -16.59 -18.47 -13.96
CA PRO A 53 -16.77 -17.50 -12.89
C PRO A 53 -17.19 -16.11 -13.40
N GLN A 54 -17.94 -15.39 -12.57
CA GLN A 54 -18.38 -14.02 -12.82
C GLN A 54 -17.63 -13.06 -11.89
N TYR A 55 -17.02 -12.03 -12.47
CA TYR A 55 -16.23 -11.04 -11.76
C TYR A 55 -16.99 -9.71 -11.74
N PRO A 56 -17.37 -9.20 -10.56
CA PRO A 56 -18.19 -8.00 -10.47
C PRO A 56 -17.41 -6.74 -10.84
N VAL A 57 -18.02 -5.87 -11.64
CA VAL A 57 -17.50 -4.54 -11.98
C VAL A 57 -18.37 -3.51 -11.27
N THR A 58 -17.90 -3.03 -10.12
CA THR A 58 -18.74 -2.32 -9.15
C THR A 58 -18.15 -1.03 -8.60
N LEU A 59 -16.85 -0.80 -8.69
CA LEU A 59 -16.18 0.35 -8.05
C LEU A 59 -15.89 1.44 -9.08
N SER A 60 -16.34 2.68 -8.80
CA SER A 60 -16.20 3.85 -9.66
C SER A 60 -14.74 4.23 -9.97
N ASN A 61 -14.52 5.01 -11.02
CA ASN A 61 -13.21 5.55 -11.39
C ASN A 61 -12.64 6.68 -10.49
N GLY A 62 -13.36 7.09 -9.44
CA GLY A 62 -12.88 8.08 -8.47
C GLY A 62 -11.87 7.53 -7.45
N VAL A 63 -11.26 8.45 -6.70
CA VAL A 63 -10.37 8.14 -5.56
C VAL A 63 -10.88 8.91 -4.32
N PRO A 64 -11.37 8.24 -3.26
CA PRO A 64 -11.57 6.80 -3.15
C PRO A 64 -12.66 6.30 -4.10
N SER A 65 -12.53 5.06 -4.57
CA SER A 65 -13.54 4.43 -5.42
C SER A 65 -14.75 4.00 -4.60
N VAL A 66 -15.95 4.24 -5.11
CA VAL A 66 -17.22 3.93 -4.42
C VAL A 66 -18.07 2.97 -5.26
N PRO A 67 -18.95 2.16 -4.63
CA PRO A 67 -19.88 1.32 -5.37
C PRO A 67 -20.81 2.11 -6.31
N VAL A 68 -20.99 1.64 -7.54
CA VAL A 68 -21.94 2.20 -8.52
C VAL A 68 -23.31 1.53 -8.46
N LYS A 69 -24.36 2.20 -8.96
CA LYS A 69 -25.71 1.65 -8.98
C LYS A 69 -25.94 0.69 -10.14
N ASN A 70 -25.42 1.03 -11.33
CA ASN A 70 -25.57 0.24 -12.55
C ASN A 70 -24.35 -0.67 -12.72
N SER A 71 -24.21 -1.62 -11.80
CA SER A 71 -23.12 -2.59 -11.84
C SER A 71 -23.33 -3.67 -12.90
N GLY A 72 -22.32 -4.51 -13.08
CA GLY A 72 -22.40 -5.70 -13.90
C GLY A 72 -21.31 -6.69 -13.54
N TYR A 73 -21.06 -7.62 -14.44
CA TYR A 73 -19.95 -8.55 -14.31
C TYR A 73 -19.35 -8.84 -15.67
N TYR A 74 -18.16 -9.43 -15.63
CA TYR A 74 -17.56 -10.07 -16.80
C TYR A 74 -17.17 -11.52 -16.49
N SER A 75 -17.02 -12.31 -17.54
CA SER A 75 -16.52 -13.69 -17.49
C SER A 75 -15.52 -13.94 -18.60
N LEU A 76 -14.62 -14.90 -18.40
CA LEU A 76 -13.53 -15.20 -19.32
C LEU A 76 -13.46 -16.69 -19.62
N ALA A 77 -13.34 -17.03 -20.89
CA ALA A 77 -13.07 -18.38 -21.37
C ALA A 77 -11.97 -18.35 -22.41
N TRP A 78 -11.36 -19.49 -22.71
CA TRP A 78 -10.33 -19.55 -23.75
C TRP A 78 -10.27 -20.93 -24.43
N ASP A 79 -9.72 -20.96 -25.63
CA ASP A 79 -9.26 -22.18 -26.31
C ASP A 79 -7.94 -21.90 -27.06
N GLU A 80 -7.48 -22.82 -27.89
CA GLU A 80 -6.22 -22.65 -28.62
C GLU A 80 -6.24 -21.47 -29.60
N GLN A 81 -7.42 -20.98 -29.99
CA GLN A 81 -7.57 -19.94 -31.00
C GLN A 81 -7.94 -18.59 -30.40
N ASN A 82 -8.71 -18.53 -29.31
CA ASN A 82 -9.26 -17.27 -28.82
C ASN A 82 -9.28 -17.16 -27.29
N LEU A 83 -9.10 -15.92 -26.82
CA LEU A 83 -9.59 -15.46 -25.53
C LEU A 83 -11.01 -14.93 -25.73
N TYR A 84 -11.96 -15.49 -25.00
CA TYR A 84 -13.35 -15.08 -25.00
C TYR A 84 -13.66 -14.21 -23.79
N VAL A 85 -14.35 -13.08 -24.02
CA VAL A 85 -14.77 -12.16 -22.96
C VAL A 85 -16.27 -11.99 -23.03
N LEU A 86 -16.96 -12.16 -21.91
CA LEU A 86 -18.37 -11.80 -21.74
C LEU A 86 -18.44 -10.59 -20.82
N GLY A 87 -19.20 -9.55 -21.20
CA GLY A 87 -19.64 -8.48 -20.32
C GLY A 87 -21.17 -8.47 -20.22
N VAL A 88 -21.71 -8.36 -19.01
CA VAL A 88 -23.14 -8.23 -18.75
C VAL A 88 -23.36 -7.09 -17.76
N PHE A 89 -24.01 -6.02 -18.20
CA PHE A 89 -24.16 -4.80 -17.39
C PHE A 89 -25.60 -4.35 -17.30
N ASN A 90 -26.04 -4.09 -16.07
CA ASN A 90 -27.39 -3.61 -15.80
C ASN A 90 -27.52 -2.18 -16.30
N GLN A 91 -28.48 -1.95 -17.20
CA GLN A 91 -28.74 -0.65 -17.77
C GLN A 91 -30.07 -0.70 -18.53
N PRO A 92 -31.04 0.19 -18.25
CA PRO A 92 -32.26 0.27 -19.03
C PRO A 92 -31.96 0.55 -20.50
N LYS A 93 -32.59 -0.19 -21.42
CA LYS A 93 -32.39 -0.05 -22.87
C LYS A 93 -32.44 1.40 -23.37
N ALA A 94 -33.37 2.18 -22.84
CA ALA A 94 -33.58 3.57 -23.24
C ALA A 94 -32.43 4.51 -22.87
N THR A 95 -31.53 4.11 -21.97
CA THR A 95 -30.36 4.91 -21.58
C THR A 95 -29.08 4.47 -22.28
N VAL A 96 -29.13 3.42 -23.11
CA VAL A 96 -27.96 2.88 -23.81
C VAL A 96 -27.56 3.77 -24.99
N LEU A 97 -26.30 4.22 -25.00
CA LEU A 97 -25.64 4.90 -26.11
C LEU A 97 -24.71 3.92 -26.84
N ALA A 98 -25.05 3.61 -28.10
CA ALA A 98 -24.27 2.71 -28.95
C ALA A 98 -24.48 3.11 -30.43
N LYS A 99 -24.04 4.32 -30.80
CA LYS A 99 -24.35 4.97 -32.09
C LYS A 99 -23.12 5.24 -32.94
N LEU A 100 -21.94 5.26 -32.35
CA LEU A 100 -20.72 5.66 -33.03
C LEU A 100 -20.26 4.59 -34.03
N ALA A 101 -19.63 5.06 -35.11
CA ALA A 101 -19.02 4.20 -36.11
C ALA A 101 -17.64 3.69 -35.64
N PRO A 102 -17.12 2.58 -36.20
CA PRO A 102 -15.85 1.99 -35.77
C PRO A 102 -14.63 2.92 -35.79
N GLU A 103 -14.65 3.92 -36.67
CA GLU A 103 -13.54 4.87 -36.88
C GLU A 103 -13.69 6.15 -36.02
N ALA A 104 -14.69 6.22 -35.14
CA ALA A 104 -14.88 7.37 -34.26
C ALA A 104 -13.72 7.49 -33.26
N GLY A 105 -13.06 8.66 -33.26
CA GLY A 105 -11.96 8.97 -32.33
C GLY A 105 -12.43 9.27 -30.91
N GLU A 106 -13.68 9.67 -30.72
CA GLU A 106 -14.31 10.01 -29.44
C GLU A 106 -15.25 8.90 -28.98
N TRP A 107 -14.75 7.66 -28.96
CA TRP A 107 -15.55 6.48 -28.64
C TRP A 107 -16.20 6.55 -27.24
N TRP A 108 -15.61 7.30 -26.31
CA TRP A 108 -16.12 7.59 -24.96
C TRP A 108 -17.44 8.39 -24.96
N ASN A 109 -17.99 8.79 -26.11
CA ASN A 109 -19.33 9.37 -26.20
C ASN A 109 -20.45 8.31 -26.32
N ASP A 110 -20.11 7.04 -26.55
CA ASP A 110 -21.01 5.90 -26.36
C ASP A 110 -20.83 5.30 -24.96
N ASP A 111 -21.76 4.44 -24.53
CA ASP A 111 -21.46 3.47 -23.48
C ASP A 111 -20.47 2.45 -24.05
N VAL A 112 -19.50 2.03 -23.24
CA VAL A 112 -18.38 1.22 -23.73
C VAL A 112 -17.98 0.19 -22.68
N LEU A 113 -17.62 -1.02 -23.11
CA LEU A 113 -16.74 -1.91 -22.34
C LEU A 113 -15.31 -1.61 -22.77
N GLU A 114 -14.45 -1.31 -21.79
CA GLU A 114 -13.02 -1.19 -22.00
C GLU A 114 -12.29 -2.38 -21.39
N LEU A 115 -11.32 -2.87 -22.14
CA LEU A 115 -10.47 -4.00 -21.77
C LEU A 115 -9.02 -3.58 -21.91
N PHE A 116 -8.23 -3.70 -20.84
CA PHE A 116 -6.78 -3.55 -20.92
C PHE A 116 -6.09 -4.84 -20.54
N VAL A 117 -5.12 -5.26 -21.34
CA VAL A 117 -4.41 -6.53 -21.19
C VAL A 117 -2.91 -6.33 -21.27
N ARG A 118 -2.17 -6.95 -20.34
CA ARG A 118 -0.70 -7.09 -20.40
C ARG A 118 -0.34 -8.57 -20.44
N THR A 119 0.24 -9.03 -21.54
CA THR A 119 0.54 -10.46 -21.73
C THR A 119 1.76 -10.95 -20.93
N ASN A 120 2.57 -10.02 -20.41
CA ASN A 120 3.64 -10.31 -19.47
C ASN A 120 3.59 -9.32 -18.29
N PRO A 121 2.85 -9.63 -17.20
CA PRO A 121 2.69 -8.73 -16.06
C PRO A 121 3.96 -8.57 -15.22
N TYR A 122 5.00 -9.38 -15.47
CA TYR A 122 6.25 -9.41 -14.71
C TYR A 122 7.36 -8.59 -15.37
N ALA A 123 7.12 -8.05 -16.56
CA ALA A 123 8.09 -7.19 -17.25
C ALA A 123 8.28 -5.86 -16.50
N LYS A 124 9.50 -5.31 -16.54
CA LYS A 124 9.82 -3.99 -15.92
C LYS A 124 8.99 -2.84 -16.50
N ALA A 125 8.60 -2.93 -17.77
CA ALA A 125 7.73 -1.99 -18.47
C ALA A 125 6.77 -2.80 -19.37
N PRO A 126 5.64 -3.29 -18.84
CA PRO A 126 4.72 -4.11 -19.61
C PRO A 126 3.98 -3.28 -20.66
N ALA A 127 3.82 -3.84 -21.86
CA ALA A 127 3.06 -3.21 -22.94
C ALA A 127 1.55 -3.37 -22.71
N ASP A 128 0.81 -2.28 -22.88
CA ASP A 128 -0.64 -2.24 -22.73
C ASP A 128 -1.35 -2.47 -24.07
N LEU A 129 -2.26 -3.44 -24.09
CA LEU A 129 -3.24 -3.61 -25.17
C LEU A 129 -4.59 -3.12 -24.68
N HIS A 130 -5.17 -2.16 -25.38
CA HIS A 130 -6.44 -1.53 -25.01
C HIS A 130 -7.52 -1.86 -26.05
N PHE A 131 -8.73 -2.21 -25.63
CA PHE A 131 -9.88 -2.45 -26.51
C PHE A 131 -11.10 -1.69 -25.99
N ALA A 132 -11.82 -1.03 -26.88
CA ALA A 132 -13.06 -0.32 -26.59
C ALA A 132 -14.17 -0.81 -27.53
N ILE A 133 -15.29 -1.23 -26.96
CA ILE A 133 -16.42 -1.80 -27.70
C ILE A 133 -17.74 -1.30 -27.11
N ASN A 134 -18.64 -0.79 -27.95
CA ASN A 134 -19.96 -0.36 -27.49
C ASN A 134 -20.97 -1.53 -27.39
N PRO A 135 -22.13 -1.33 -26.72
CA PRO A 135 -23.17 -2.34 -26.57
C PRO A 135 -23.77 -2.92 -27.87
N ALA A 136 -23.62 -2.24 -29.01
CA ALA A 136 -24.03 -2.78 -30.31
C ALA A 136 -23.01 -3.78 -30.89
N GLY A 137 -21.86 -3.97 -30.22
CA GLY A 137 -20.76 -4.78 -30.71
C GLY A 137 -19.84 -4.03 -31.68
N THR A 138 -20.00 -2.70 -31.82
CA THR A 138 -19.09 -1.89 -32.63
C THR A 138 -17.75 -1.79 -31.91
N ARG A 139 -16.70 -2.29 -32.55
CA ARG A 139 -15.32 -2.07 -32.11
C ARG A 139 -14.88 -0.67 -32.50
N PHE A 140 -14.12 -0.02 -31.62
CA PHE A 140 -13.39 1.18 -31.99
C PHE A 140 -11.94 0.82 -32.29
N LYS A 141 -11.35 1.47 -33.31
CA LYS A 141 -9.98 1.21 -33.75
C LYS A 141 -8.99 2.30 -33.37
N ALA A 142 -9.47 3.53 -33.19
CA ALA A 142 -8.63 4.64 -32.76
C ALA A 142 -8.19 4.44 -31.30
N TYR A 143 -6.88 4.56 -31.03
CA TYR A 143 -6.29 4.45 -29.67
C TYR A 143 -6.49 3.09 -28.96
N THR A 144 -6.77 2.04 -29.74
CA THR A 144 -6.92 0.65 -29.26
C THR A 144 -5.91 -0.26 -29.98
N ALA A 145 -5.80 -1.51 -29.52
CA ALA A 145 -4.94 -2.51 -30.10
C ALA A 145 -5.30 -2.77 -31.57
N THR A 146 -4.29 -2.89 -32.42
CA THR A 146 -4.44 -3.00 -33.87
C THR A 146 -4.92 -4.38 -34.34
N THR A 147 -5.08 -5.35 -33.44
CA THR A 147 -5.53 -6.70 -33.78
C THR A 147 -7.02 -6.71 -34.11
N ASP A 148 -7.37 -7.46 -35.16
CA ASP A 148 -8.76 -7.79 -35.45
C ASP A 148 -9.27 -8.88 -34.51
N TYR A 149 -10.42 -8.66 -33.89
CA TYR A 149 -11.13 -9.64 -33.07
C TYR A 149 -12.56 -9.80 -33.58
N LYS A 150 -13.41 -10.59 -32.93
CA LYS A 150 -14.86 -10.64 -33.21
C LYS A 150 -15.63 -10.13 -32.01
N SER A 151 -16.79 -9.52 -32.26
CA SER A 151 -17.67 -8.96 -31.22
C SER A 151 -19.14 -9.24 -31.58
N ALA A 152 -19.96 -9.47 -30.55
CA ALA A 152 -21.41 -9.59 -30.67
C ALA A 152 -22.08 -8.87 -29.49
N GLY A 153 -22.81 -7.80 -29.78
CA GLY A 153 -23.56 -7.02 -28.80
C GLY A 153 -25.06 -7.33 -28.82
N ARG A 154 -25.70 -7.32 -27.65
CA ARG A 154 -27.15 -7.46 -27.48
C ARG A 154 -27.63 -6.43 -26.47
N ILE A 155 -28.58 -5.58 -26.88
CA ILE A 155 -29.22 -4.59 -26.01
C ILE A 155 -30.62 -5.10 -25.64
N GLU A 156 -30.75 -5.58 -24.41
CA GLU A 156 -31.98 -6.11 -23.81
C GLU A 156 -32.67 -5.02 -22.99
N ASP A 157 -33.87 -5.28 -22.46
CA ASP A 157 -34.69 -4.24 -21.80
C ASP A 157 -34.03 -3.65 -20.54
N THR A 158 -33.32 -4.48 -19.76
CA THR A 158 -32.75 -4.10 -18.45
C THR A 158 -31.23 -4.21 -18.37
N ARG A 159 -30.59 -4.67 -19.46
CA ARG A 159 -29.14 -4.87 -19.52
C ARG A 159 -28.66 -4.87 -20.96
N TRP A 160 -27.35 -4.78 -21.14
CA TRP A 160 -26.71 -5.15 -22.39
C TRP A 160 -25.66 -6.22 -22.14
N VAL A 161 -25.44 -7.01 -23.18
CA VAL A 161 -24.52 -8.14 -23.19
C VAL A 161 -23.56 -7.96 -24.34
N LEU A 162 -22.28 -8.19 -24.08
CA LEU A 162 -21.24 -8.10 -25.08
C LEU A 162 -20.34 -9.33 -25.00
N GLU A 163 -20.13 -10.00 -26.13
CA GLU A 163 -19.22 -11.13 -26.24
C GLU A 163 -18.10 -10.82 -27.23
N LEU A 164 -16.85 -11.08 -26.86
CA LEU A 164 -15.66 -10.90 -27.68
C LEU A 164 -14.95 -12.23 -27.90
N ALA A 165 -14.35 -12.41 -29.08
CA ALA A 165 -13.36 -13.45 -29.36
C ALA A 165 -12.09 -12.81 -29.90
N ILE A 166 -11.06 -12.74 -29.06
CA ILE A 166 -9.77 -12.10 -29.34
C ILE A 166 -8.78 -13.19 -29.77
N PRO A 167 -8.18 -13.10 -30.97
CA PRO A 167 -7.33 -14.17 -31.49
C PRO A 167 -6.02 -14.29 -30.71
N LEU A 168 -5.78 -15.49 -30.19
CA LEU A 168 -4.52 -15.93 -29.63
C LEU A 168 -3.59 -16.44 -30.73
N ASN A 169 -2.31 -16.61 -30.39
CA ASN A 169 -1.28 -17.03 -31.35
C ASN A 169 -1.27 -16.15 -32.62
N SER A 170 -1.33 -14.84 -32.41
CA SER A 170 -1.40 -13.81 -33.44
C SER A 170 -0.19 -12.87 -33.34
N ALA A 171 -0.11 -11.87 -34.23
CA ALA A 171 0.95 -10.87 -34.16
C ALA A 171 0.90 -10.02 -32.88
N THR A 172 -0.27 -9.91 -32.24
CA THR A 172 -0.47 -9.10 -31.03
C THR A 172 -0.51 -9.93 -29.76
N PHE A 173 -1.08 -11.14 -29.80
CA PHE A 173 -1.19 -12.01 -28.64
C PHE A 173 -0.38 -13.29 -28.82
N PRO A 174 0.39 -13.71 -27.81
CA PRO A 174 1.03 -15.02 -27.85
C PRO A 174 -0.04 -16.14 -27.80
N ALA A 175 0.38 -17.37 -28.08
CA ALA A 175 -0.41 -18.53 -27.70
C ALA A 175 -0.57 -18.56 -26.16
N ALA A 176 -1.75 -18.92 -25.67
CA ALA A 176 -2.00 -19.13 -24.25
C ALA A 176 -2.00 -20.63 -23.93
N LYS A 177 -1.62 -20.98 -22.71
CA LYS A 177 -1.72 -22.33 -22.15
C LYS A 177 -2.16 -22.28 -20.69
N THR A 178 -2.65 -23.42 -20.19
CA THR A 178 -2.95 -23.58 -18.76
C THR A 178 -1.74 -23.21 -17.90
N GLY A 179 -1.96 -22.35 -16.92
CA GLY A 179 -0.93 -21.82 -16.02
C GLY A 179 -0.33 -20.48 -16.44
N ASP A 180 -0.62 -19.99 -17.66
CA ASP A 180 -0.22 -18.64 -18.05
C ASP A 180 -0.95 -17.58 -17.20
N VAL A 181 -0.27 -16.46 -16.96
CA VAL A 181 -0.81 -15.32 -16.19
C VAL A 181 -0.55 -14.03 -16.93
N TRP A 182 -1.62 -13.27 -17.20
CA TRP A 182 -1.62 -11.92 -17.77
C TRP A 182 -2.12 -10.90 -16.75
N ALA A 183 -1.91 -9.60 -17.02
CA ALA A 183 -2.63 -8.54 -16.29
C ALA A 183 -3.92 -8.19 -17.04
N LEU A 184 -4.95 -7.83 -16.28
CA LEU A 184 -6.26 -7.49 -16.82
C LEU A 184 -6.86 -6.30 -16.08
N LYS A 185 -7.57 -5.46 -16.82
CA LYS A 185 -8.47 -4.44 -16.31
C LYS A 185 -9.72 -4.45 -17.18
N VAL A 186 -10.88 -4.42 -16.55
CA VAL A 186 -12.18 -4.42 -17.22
C VAL A 186 -12.99 -3.27 -16.67
N GLY A 187 -13.30 -2.30 -17.52
CA GLY A 187 -14.15 -1.18 -17.18
C GLY A 187 -15.41 -1.17 -18.02
N ARG A 188 -16.42 -0.46 -17.54
CA ARG A 188 -17.51 -0.02 -18.41
C ARG A 188 -17.79 1.45 -18.19
N GLU A 189 -18.31 2.10 -19.21
CA GLU A 189 -18.82 3.45 -19.14
C GLU A 189 -20.35 3.46 -19.21
N HIS A 190 -20.98 4.24 -18.35
CA HIS A 190 -22.39 4.60 -18.43
C HIS A 190 -22.52 6.13 -18.61
N GLN A 191 -22.59 6.60 -19.84
CA GLN A 191 -22.60 8.04 -20.11
C GLN A 191 -23.80 8.74 -19.50
N LYS A 192 -24.99 8.16 -19.64
CA LYS A 192 -26.22 8.78 -19.13
C LYS A 192 -26.25 8.90 -17.61
N ALA A 193 -25.64 7.95 -16.89
CA ALA A 193 -25.60 7.95 -15.43
C ALA A 193 -24.31 8.58 -14.86
N ALA A 194 -23.32 8.90 -15.71
CA ALA A 194 -21.97 9.27 -15.31
C ALA A 194 -21.34 8.24 -14.35
N GLU A 195 -21.52 6.95 -14.63
CA GLU A 195 -20.94 5.85 -13.84
C GLU A 195 -19.89 5.11 -14.66
N TYR A 196 -18.66 5.07 -14.14
CA TYR A 196 -17.51 4.48 -14.84
C TYR A 196 -16.82 3.44 -13.94
N PRO A 197 -17.45 2.31 -13.64
CA PRO A 197 -16.85 1.32 -12.76
C PRO A 197 -15.75 0.52 -13.47
N ILE A 198 -14.74 0.11 -12.69
CA ILE A 198 -13.59 -0.63 -13.19
C ILE A 198 -13.14 -1.71 -12.19
N TRP A 199 -12.88 -2.90 -12.70
CA TRP A 199 -12.29 -4.02 -11.97
C TRP A 199 -10.76 -4.00 -12.11
N PRO A 200 -9.99 -4.37 -11.06
CA PRO A 200 -10.44 -4.95 -9.78
C PRO A 200 -10.82 -3.98 -8.67
N VAL A 201 -10.24 -2.78 -8.64
CA VAL A 201 -10.25 -1.92 -7.44
C VAL A 201 -10.88 -0.54 -7.64
N GLY A 202 -11.43 -0.24 -8.81
CA GLY A 202 -11.84 1.12 -9.16
C GLY A 202 -10.67 1.99 -9.64
N GLY A 203 -10.89 3.31 -9.61
CA GLY A 203 -9.88 4.33 -9.92
C GLY A 203 -9.72 4.62 -11.41
N ASP A 204 -8.68 5.38 -11.75
CA ASP A 204 -8.48 5.87 -13.12
C ASP A 204 -8.25 4.72 -14.13
N PHE A 205 -8.96 4.76 -15.26
CA PHE A 205 -8.79 3.82 -16.38
C PHE A 205 -7.37 3.83 -16.93
N ASN A 206 -6.69 4.99 -16.90
CA ASN A 206 -5.31 5.14 -17.37
C ASN A 206 -4.25 4.84 -16.30
N SER A 207 -4.66 4.51 -15.06
CA SER A 207 -3.69 4.19 -14.01
C SER A 207 -2.87 2.95 -14.41
N PRO A 208 -1.52 3.02 -14.34
CA PRO A 208 -0.68 1.86 -14.65
C PRO A 208 -0.72 0.79 -13.55
N ASN A 209 -1.33 1.09 -12.39
CA ASN A 209 -1.16 0.33 -11.14
C ASN A 209 -2.44 -0.36 -10.63
N ASN A 210 -3.59 -0.16 -11.28
CA ASN A 210 -4.88 -0.78 -10.88
C ASN A 210 -5.25 -1.98 -11.76
N TYR A 211 -4.27 -2.79 -12.17
CA TYR A 211 -4.52 -4.05 -12.85
C TYR A 211 -4.81 -5.17 -11.85
N GLY A 212 -5.72 -6.06 -12.23
CA GLY A 212 -5.79 -7.41 -11.66
C GLY A 212 -5.01 -8.39 -12.53
N TYR A 213 -5.20 -9.67 -12.27
CA TYR A 213 -4.52 -10.77 -12.96
C TYR A 213 -5.52 -11.69 -13.64
N LEU A 214 -5.15 -12.19 -14.80
CA LEU A 214 -5.87 -13.17 -15.59
C LEU A 214 -5.06 -14.47 -15.63
N ALA A 215 -5.56 -15.52 -15.01
CA ALA A 215 -4.97 -16.86 -15.04
C ALA A 215 -5.71 -17.77 -16.03
N PHE A 216 -4.97 -18.45 -16.89
CA PHE A 216 -5.53 -19.42 -17.83
C PHE A 216 -5.62 -20.79 -17.15
N VAL A 217 -6.83 -21.34 -17.03
CA VAL A 217 -7.09 -22.58 -16.29
C VAL A 217 -7.86 -23.60 -17.12
N GLN A 218 -7.68 -24.88 -16.82
CA GLN A 218 -8.44 -25.95 -17.46
C GLN A 218 -9.90 -25.97 -16.98
N GLN A 219 -10.12 -25.76 -15.69
CA GLN A 219 -11.41 -25.71 -15.02
C GLN A 219 -11.37 -24.62 -13.95
N ALA A 220 -12.51 -23.99 -13.66
CA ALA A 220 -12.61 -23.02 -12.58
C ALA A 220 -12.33 -23.69 -11.23
N GLY A 221 -11.59 -23.00 -10.36
CA GLY A 221 -11.29 -23.46 -9.00
C GLY A 221 -11.16 -22.31 -8.01
N ASP A 222 -10.62 -22.62 -6.84
CA ASP A 222 -10.26 -21.62 -5.83
C ASP A 222 -9.18 -20.67 -6.37
N PRO A 223 -9.37 -19.34 -6.37
CA PRO A 223 -8.36 -18.39 -6.80
C PRO A 223 -7.19 -18.20 -5.81
N ALA A 224 -7.28 -18.68 -4.56
CA ALA A 224 -6.23 -18.46 -3.56
C ALA A 224 -4.86 -19.04 -3.93
N PRO A 225 -4.72 -20.29 -4.43
CA PRO A 225 -3.44 -20.82 -4.90
C PRO A 225 -2.86 -20.04 -6.09
N LEU A 226 -3.72 -19.51 -6.97
CA LEU A 226 -3.31 -18.66 -8.09
C LEU A 226 -2.76 -17.33 -7.57
N ALA A 227 -3.49 -16.65 -6.67
CA ALA A 227 -3.05 -15.40 -6.06
C ALA A 227 -1.69 -15.56 -5.35
N GLN A 228 -1.47 -16.68 -4.66
CA GLN A 228 -0.18 -16.99 -4.03
C GLN A 228 0.94 -17.19 -5.07
N THR A 229 0.66 -17.95 -6.13
CA THR A 229 1.63 -18.21 -7.21
C THR A 229 2.03 -16.92 -7.93
N ILE A 230 1.05 -16.06 -8.23
CA ILE A 230 1.27 -14.77 -8.89
C ILE A 230 2.06 -13.83 -7.98
N SER A 231 1.71 -13.77 -6.68
CA SER A 231 2.46 -12.99 -5.70
C SER A 231 3.94 -13.41 -5.69
N ALA A 232 4.21 -14.71 -5.61
CA ALA A 232 5.56 -15.25 -5.65
C ALA A 232 6.31 -14.87 -6.96
N ALA A 233 5.65 -14.98 -8.12
CA ALA A 233 6.23 -14.63 -9.42
C ALA A 233 6.55 -13.13 -9.57
N LEU A 234 5.84 -12.25 -8.87
CA LEU A 234 6.17 -10.82 -8.77
C LEU A 234 7.36 -10.53 -7.85
N GLY A 235 8.01 -11.56 -7.29
CA GLY A 235 8.98 -11.39 -6.21
C GLY A 235 8.34 -10.96 -4.89
N LYS A 236 7.01 -10.96 -4.82
CA LYS A 236 6.22 -10.62 -3.63
C LYS A 236 5.93 -11.89 -2.87
N SER A 237 6.93 -12.37 -2.14
CA SER A 237 6.72 -13.48 -1.22
C SER A 237 5.94 -13.00 0.02
N PRO A 238 5.05 -13.81 0.60
CA PRO A 238 4.51 -13.58 1.95
C PRO A 238 5.59 -13.31 3.00
N ALA A 239 6.84 -13.74 2.73
CA ALA A 239 8.01 -13.56 3.59
C ALA A 239 9.18 -12.81 2.90
N GLY A 240 9.02 -12.26 1.69
CA GLY A 240 10.10 -11.63 0.90
C GLY A 240 11.48 -12.31 0.97
N ALA A 241 12.56 -11.59 0.66
CA ALA A 241 13.91 -12.05 1.02
C ALA A 241 14.18 -11.74 2.52
N PRO A 242 14.97 -12.57 3.23
CA PRO A 242 15.40 -12.24 4.58
C PRO A 242 16.03 -10.85 4.63
N LEU A 243 15.64 -10.07 5.64
CA LEU A 243 16.16 -8.76 5.95
C LEU A 243 17.18 -8.93 7.08
N THR A 244 18.33 -8.27 6.93
CA THR A 244 19.39 -8.28 7.95
C THR A 244 19.35 -6.97 8.70
N SER A 245 19.20 -7.04 10.03
CA SER A 245 19.27 -5.89 10.92
C SER A 245 20.55 -5.93 11.76
N ARG A 246 21.29 -4.82 11.79
CA ARG A 246 22.44 -4.60 12.69
C ARG A 246 22.05 -4.46 14.16
N ILE A 247 20.75 -4.41 14.44
CA ILE A 247 20.20 -4.33 15.79
C ILE A 247 19.25 -5.50 16.11
N SER A 248 19.42 -6.63 15.42
CA SER A 248 18.67 -7.86 15.69
C SER A 248 18.89 -8.44 17.09
N ASP A 249 19.96 -8.02 17.76
CA ASP A 249 20.32 -8.37 19.14
C ASP A 249 19.73 -7.42 20.20
N VAL A 250 19.11 -6.30 19.80
CA VAL A 250 18.44 -5.37 20.72
C VAL A 250 17.19 -6.03 21.30
N GLY A 251 17.09 -6.07 22.63
CA GLY A 251 15.87 -6.49 23.34
C GLY A 251 15.13 -5.31 24.00
N SER A 252 15.77 -4.15 24.10
CA SER A 252 15.25 -2.95 24.77
C SER A 252 15.74 -1.67 24.11
N TYR A 253 14.87 -0.66 24.00
CA TYR A 253 15.25 0.65 23.49
C TYR A 253 14.58 1.79 24.25
N SER A 254 15.14 2.99 24.12
CA SER A 254 14.58 4.23 24.65
C SER A 254 14.61 5.37 23.64
N VAL A 255 13.71 6.33 23.82
CA VAL A 255 13.72 7.62 23.10
C VAL A 255 13.78 8.74 24.14
N TYR A 256 14.79 9.60 24.07
CA TYR A 256 14.99 10.68 25.04
C TYR A 256 15.55 11.95 24.38
N TYR A 257 14.73 13.01 24.35
CA TYR A 257 15.06 14.33 23.82
C TYR A 257 15.27 15.38 24.93
N GLY A 258 15.27 14.96 26.19
CA GLY A 258 15.62 15.84 27.31
C GLY A 258 17.13 16.04 27.46
N LYS A 259 17.53 17.01 28.27
CA LYS A 259 18.94 17.38 28.51
C LYS A 259 19.46 17.07 29.92
N GLN A 260 18.65 16.43 30.75
CA GLN A 260 18.99 16.22 32.16
C GLN A 260 20.04 15.11 32.29
N ALA A 261 21.25 15.46 32.74
CA ALA A 261 22.38 14.52 32.79
C ALA A 261 22.10 13.24 33.59
N SER A 262 21.34 13.33 34.70
CA SER A 262 20.95 12.16 35.49
C SER A 262 20.02 11.21 34.73
N THR A 263 19.20 11.73 33.80
CA THR A 263 18.31 10.92 32.97
C THR A 263 19.06 10.33 31.78
N VAL A 264 20.00 11.08 31.18
CA VAL A 264 20.91 10.53 30.17
C VAL A 264 21.70 9.34 30.72
N ALA A 265 22.17 9.40 31.98
CA ALA A 265 22.85 8.27 32.62
C ALA A 265 21.97 7.02 32.79
N LYS A 266 20.64 7.17 32.89
CA LYS A 266 19.69 6.04 32.95
C LYS A 266 19.50 5.33 31.61
N LEU A 267 19.96 5.91 30.49
CA LEU A 267 19.90 5.26 29.19
C LEU A 267 20.80 4.01 29.10
N ASN A 268 21.76 3.85 30.04
CA ASN A 268 22.56 2.62 30.21
C ASN A 268 21.73 1.35 30.49
N ASN A 269 20.45 1.51 30.83
CA ASN A 269 19.55 0.38 31.08
C ASN A 269 18.94 -0.19 29.78
N TYR A 270 19.30 0.35 28.62
CA TYR A 270 18.76 -0.03 27.32
C TYR A 270 19.88 -0.44 26.36
N ASP A 271 19.60 -1.38 25.45
CA ASP A 271 20.55 -1.81 24.43
C ASP A 271 20.72 -0.74 23.33
N LEU A 272 19.67 0.06 23.11
CA LEU A 272 19.61 1.14 22.12
C LEU A 272 18.98 2.41 22.73
N ALA A 273 19.60 3.57 22.50
CA ALA A 273 19.06 4.87 22.89
C ALA A 273 18.98 5.79 21.67
N ILE A 274 17.77 6.29 21.38
CA ILE A 274 17.51 7.30 20.36
C ILE A 274 17.46 8.66 21.06
N VAL A 275 18.30 9.61 20.65
CA VAL A 275 18.45 10.89 21.35
C VAL A 275 18.45 12.10 20.42
N GLN A 276 18.02 13.24 20.95
CA GLN A 276 18.19 14.54 20.28
C GLN A 276 19.66 14.95 20.37
N PRO A 277 20.40 15.10 19.26
CA PRO A 277 21.85 15.26 19.31
C PRO A 277 22.34 16.49 20.08
N SER A 278 21.56 17.57 20.08
CA SER A 278 21.90 18.81 20.79
C SER A 278 21.74 18.73 22.32
N THR A 279 21.21 17.63 22.84
CA THR A 279 20.87 17.46 24.26
C THR A 279 21.85 16.54 25.01
N VAL A 280 22.75 15.89 24.28
CA VAL A 280 23.78 15.00 24.81
C VAL A 280 25.18 15.49 24.43
N THR A 281 26.12 15.34 25.35
CA THR A 281 27.55 15.64 25.15
C THR A 281 28.31 14.41 24.65
N ASP A 282 29.45 14.61 24.01
CA ASP A 282 30.28 13.52 23.50
C ASP A 282 30.79 12.61 24.65
N ALA A 283 31.07 13.19 25.82
CA ALA A 283 31.44 12.42 27.01
C ALA A 283 30.29 11.51 27.51
N GLN A 284 29.04 11.95 27.40
CA GLN A 284 27.88 11.12 27.74
C GLN A 284 27.69 9.99 26.72
N ILE A 285 27.88 10.26 25.42
CA ILE A 285 27.83 9.23 24.38
C ILE A 285 28.88 8.14 24.68
N GLN A 286 30.11 8.52 24.99
CA GLN A 286 31.17 7.56 25.34
C GLN A 286 30.85 6.77 26.62
N ALA A 287 30.23 7.41 27.62
CA ALA A 287 29.80 6.72 28.84
C ALA A 287 28.69 5.68 28.57
N LEU A 288 27.78 5.95 27.62
CA LEU A 288 26.75 5.00 27.20
C LEU A 288 27.38 3.79 26.47
N HIS A 289 28.31 4.04 25.55
CA HIS A 289 29.02 2.98 24.84
C HIS A 289 29.82 2.08 25.79
N ALA A 290 30.45 2.65 26.82
CA ALA A 290 31.21 1.89 27.80
C ALA A 290 30.35 0.85 28.56
N ASN A 291 29.03 1.03 28.60
CA ASN A 291 28.08 0.08 29.18
C ASN A 291 27.32 -0.74 28.12
N GLY A 292 27.71 -0.64 26.85
CA GLY A 292 27.13 -1.43 25.76
C GLY A 292 25.87 -0.85 25.11
N THR A 293 25.40 0.32 25.54
CA THR A 293 24.26 1.00 24.90
C THR A 293 24.69 1.61 23.57
N ARG A 294 24.03 1.23 22.48
CA ARG A 294 24.16 1.90 21.18
C ARG A 294 23.39 3.21 21.18
N VAL A 295 23.96 4.28 20.64
CA VAL A 295 23.36 5.63 20.63
C VAL A 295 23.10 6.11 19.21
N VAL A 296 21.82 6.27 18.88
CA VAL A 296 21.35 6.71 17.56
C VAL A 296 20.84 8.15 17.63
N ALA A 297 21.29 8.97 16.68
CA ALA A 297 20.94 10.38 16.60
C ALA A 297 19.65 10.62 15.82
N TYR A 298 18.71 11.38 16.39
CA TYR A 298 17.57 11.89 15.63
C TYR A 298 18.02 12.77 14.45
N LEU A 299 17.39 12.57 13.30
CA LEU A 299 17.61 13.30 12.04
C LEU A 299 16.31 13.38 11.24
N SER A 300 15.71 14.58 11.13
CA SER A 300 14.56 14.82 10.25
C SER A 300 14.99 14.86 8.78
N VAL A 301 14.39 14.02 7.93
CA VAL A 301 14.75 13.92 6.51
C VAL A 301 13.70 14.48 5.54
N GLY A 302 12.43 14.59 5.95
CA GLY A 302 11.36 15.20 5.17
C GLY A 302 11.03 16.64 5.55
N GLU A 303 11.49 17.09 6.72
CA GLU A 303 11.18 18.42 7.25
C GLU A 303 12.42 19.22 7.68
N LEU A 304 12.37 20.54 7.47
CA LEU A 304 13.28 21.51 8.06
C LEU A 304 12.72 21.99 9.41
N GLU A 305 13.45 21.71 10.47
CA GLU A 305 13.06 22.12 11.82
C GLU A 305 13.03 23.63 12.02
N LYS A 306 12.15 24.11 12.92
CA LYS A 306 11.90 25.53 13.20
C LYS A 306 13.17 26.37 13.41
N ASN A 307 14.19 25.81 14.06
CA ASN A 307 15.43 26.49 14.43
C ASN A 307 16.67 25.86 13.77
N SER A 308 16.49 25.18 12.64
CA SER A 308 17.60 24.52 11.96
C SER A 308 18.67 25.53 11.50
N PRO A 309 19.97 25.29 11.78
CA PRO A 309 21.05 26.16 11.29
C PRO A 309 21.17 26.15 9.75
N TYR A 310 20.52 25.19 9.09
CA TYR A 310 20.50 25.07 7.63
C TYR A 310 19.41 25.90 6.97
N ALA A 311 18.54 26.58 7.73
CA ALA A 311 17.41 27.33 7.18
C ALA A 311 17.81 28.36 6.10
N GLY A 312 18.98 29.02 6.26
CA GLY A 312 19.50 29.97 5.28
C GLY A 312 19.97 29.34 3.95
N ARG A 313 20.10 28.01 3.90
CA ARG A 313 20.51 27.25 2.71
C ARG A 313 19.33 26.58 2.00
N VAL A 314 18.11 26.74 2.50
CA VAL A 314 16.90 26.15 1.93
C VAL A 314 16.12 27.23 1.17
N PRO A 315 16.16 27.25 -0.17
CA PRO A 315 15.33 28.12 -0.98
C PRO A 315 13.84 27.94 -0.69
N ALA A 316 13.08 29.04 -0.74
CA ALA A 316 11.64 29.00 -0.56
C ALA A 316 10.92 28.07 -1.56
N ALA A 317 11.48 27.90 -2.76
CA ALA A 317 10.94 27.01 -3.79
C ALA A 317 11.00 25.51 -3.42
N TRP A 318 11.82 25.13 -2.43
CA TRP A 318 11.87 23.74 -1.93
C TRP A 318 10.85 23.48 -0.83
N VAL A 319 10.22 24.51 -0.28
CA VAL A 319 9.26 24.39 0.83
C VAL A 319 7.87 24.10 0.27
N LEU A 320 7.30 22.98 0.70
CA LEU A 320 6.00 22.48 0.25
C LEU A 320 4.84 22.98 1.13
N GLY A 321 5.14 23.27 2.40
CA GLY A 321 4.16 23.69 3.40
C GLY A 321 4.78 23.76 4.80
N GLU A 322 3.91 23.88 5.81
CA GLU A 322 4.30 23.99 7.21
C GLU A 322 3.57 22.96 8.07
N ASN A 323 4.32 22.30 8.94
CA ASN A 323 3.79 21.44 9.99
C ASN A 323 3.49 22.27 11.23
N LYS A 324 2.23 22.67 11.41
CA LYS A 324 1.81 23.58 12.49
C LYS A 324 2.02 23.02 13.90
N ASN A 325 2.02 21.70 14.06
CA ASN A 325 2.20 21.08 15.38
C ASN A 325 3.61 21.32 15.92
N TRP A 326 4.61 21.34 15.03
CA TRP A 326 6.02 21.43 15.38
C TRP A 326 6.70 22.73 14.93
N GLY A 327 6.03 23.51 14.07
CA GLY A 327 6.57 24.74 13.48
C GLY A 327 7.71 24.50 12.49
N SER A 328 7.82 23.28 11.98
CA SER A 328 8.75 22.84 10.94
C SER A 328 8.14 23.01 9.54
N LYS A 329 8.97 22.89 8.51
CA LYS A 329 8.58 23.06 7.11
C LYS A 329 8.76 21.76 6.34
N PHE A 330 7.74 21.32 5.62
CA PHE A 330 7.85 20.19 4.70
C PHE A 330 8.76 20.57 3.52
N ILE A 331 9.77 19.76 3.22
CA ILE A 331 10.76 20.03 2.17
C ILE A 331 10.61 19.02 1.03
N ASP A 332 10.76 19.50 -0.21
CA ASP A 332 10.89 18.64 -1.37
C ASP A 332 12.22 17.85 -1.33
N ALA A 333 12.13 16.59 -0.90
CA ALA A 333 13.28 15.68 -0.79
C ALA A 333 13.90 15.30 -2.14
N GLY A 334 13.25 15.62 -3.27
CA GLY A 334 13.83 15.47 -4.61
C GLY A 334 14.94 16.48 -4.92
N GLN A 335 15.08 17.52 -4.11
CA GLN A 335 16.06 18.58 -4.32
C GLN A 335 17.46 18.12 -3.91
N SER A 336 18.41 18.15 -4.84
CA SER A 336 19.79 17.70 -4.59
C SER A 336 20.47 18.48 -3.45
N GLY A 337 20.19 19.78 -3.31
CA GLY A 337 20.73 20.57 -2.22
C GLY A 337 20.18 20.19 -0.84
N TRP A 338 18.94 19.70 -0.76
CA TRP A 338 18.40 19.12 0.48
C TRP A 338 19.12 17.81 0.83
N GLN A 339 19.32 16.94 -0.16
CA GLN A 339 20.06 15.68 0.04
C GLN A 339 21.51 15.94 0.53
N THR A 340 22.18 16.98 0.01
CA THR A 340 23.49 17.42 0.49
C THR A 340 23.43 17.88 1.96
N ILE A 341 22.43 18.68 2.34
CA ILE A 341 22.24 19.13 3.73
C ILE A 341 22.06 17.94 4.68
N ILE A 342 21.27 16.92 4.29
CA ILE A 342 21.09 15.71 5.11
C ILE A 342 22.41 14.93 5.25
N GLN A 343 23.18 14.78 4.17
CA GLN A 343 24.47 14.09 4.22
C GLN A 343 25.51 14.81 5.09
N GLU A 344 25.54 16.13 5.06
CA GLU A 344 26.41 16.92 5.95
C GLU A 344 26.02 16.78 7.42
N GLN A 345 24.71 16.75 7.72
CA GLN A 345 24.22 16.49 9.08
C GLN A 345 24.63 15.10 9.55
N ALA A 346 24.41 14.07 8.73
CA ALA A 346 24.82 12.70 9.03
C ALA A 346 26.34 12.60 9.27
N ALA A 347 27.16 13.28 8.46
CA ALA A 347 28.61 13.32 8.64
C ALA A 347 29.02 13.96 9.97
N ALA A 348 28.38 15.06 10.36
CA ALA A 348 28.64 15.72 11.64
C ALA A 348 28.26 14.83 12.83
N LEU A 349 27.12 14.13 12.74
CA LEU A 349 26.66 13.18 13.76
C LEU A 349 27.61 11.98 13.87
N ASN A 350 27.96 11.35 12.75
CA ASN A 350 28.92 10.25 12.73
C ASN A 350 30.28 10.64 13.35
N LYS A 351 30.77 11.86 13.07
CA LYS A 351 32.01 12.38 13.66
C LYS A 351 31.94 12.53 15.19
N ARG A 352 30.77 12.80 15.75
CA ARG A 352 30.55 12.85 17.20
C ARG A 352 30.51 11.47 17.86
N GLY A 353 30.49 10.41 17.06
CA GLY A 353 30.53 9.02 17.52
C GLY A 353 29.16 8.38 17.70
N PHE A 354 28.07 8.94 17.14
CA PHE A 354 26.79 8.22 17.13
C PHE A 354 26.90 6.93 16.30
N ASP A 355 26.26 5.84 16.75
CA ASP A 355 26.23 4.54 16.06
C ASP A 355 25.33 4.54 14.83
N GLY A 356 24.51 5.59 14.65
CA GLY A 356 23.65 5.71 13.49
C GLY A 356 22.60 6.81 13.59
N PHE A 357 21.57 6.70 12.76
CA PHE A 357 20.58 7.74 12.52
C PHE A 357 19.15 7.22 12.66
N PHE A 358 18.34 7.94 13.43
CA PHE A 358 16.90 7.78 13.51
C PHE A 358 16.27 8.79 12.56
N LEU A 359 15.77 8.29 11.44
CA LEU A 359 15.29 9.04 10.30
C LEU A 359 13.82 9.37 10.49
N ASP A 360 13.52 10.62 10.82
CA ASP A 360 12.15 11.07 11.06
C ASP A 360 11.56 11.78 9.83
N THR A 361 10.23 11.95 9.85
CA THR A 361 9.42 12.70 8.88
C THR A 361 9.37 12.13 7.45
N LEU A 362 9.65 10.83 7.30
CA LEU A 362 9.46 10.12 6.01
C LEU A 362 7.98 10.04 5.58
N ASP A 363 7.05 10.11 6.54
CA ASP A 363 5.61 10.20 6.29
C ASP A 363 5.16 11.56 5.73
N THR A 364 6.08 12.51 5.52
CA THR A 364 5.84 13.67 4.63
C THR A 364 5.40 13.20 3.23
N ALA A 365 5.82 12.01 2.80
CA ALA A 365 5.36 11.38 1.56
C ALA A 365 3.84 11.12 1.52
N ASP A 366 3.19 10.92 2.67
CA ASP A 366 1.74 10.71 2.73
C ASP A 366 0.99 11.99 2.36
N LEU A 367 1.57 13.16 2.68
CA LEU A 367 1.05 14.48 2.31
C LEU A 367 1.49 14.91 0.91
N TYR A 368 2.72 14.57 0.51
CA TYR A 368 3.32 14.96 -0.76
C TYR A 368 3.92 13.76 -1.52
N PRO A 369 3.11 12.86 -2.12
CA PRO A 369 3.60 11.61 -2.69
C PRO A 369 4.69 11.75 -3.77
N LYS A 370 4.75 12.90 -4.45
CA LYS A 370 5.76 13.18 -5.49
C LYS A 370 7.20 13.20 -4.96
N ILE A 371 7.41 13.41 -3.66
CA ILE A 371 8.75 13.48 -3.05
C ILE A 371 9.26 12.12 -2.59
N ALA A 372 8.41 11.08 -2.61
CA ALA A 372 8.73 9.74 -2.15
C ALA A 372 10.06 9.20 -2.73
N PRO A 373 10.36 9.32 -4.04
CA PRO A 373 11.63 8.87 -4.58
C PRO A 373 12.83 9.59 -3.98
N GLY A 374 12.70 10.88 -3.65
CA GLY A 374 13.75 11.67 -3.00
C GLY A 374 14.04 11.21 -1.58
N LEU A 375 12.99 10.89 -0.80
CA LEU A 375 13.12 10.35 0.56
C LEU A 375 13.78 8.95 0.54
N VAL A 376 13.32 8.06 -0.34
CA VAL A 376 13.96 6.73 -0.53
C VAL A 376 15.43 6.92 -0.90
N LYS A 377 15.73 7.87 -1.79
CA LYS A 377 17.12 8.14 -2.21
C LYS A 377 18.00 8.62 -1.07
N ILE A 378 17.47 9.43 -0.14
CA ILE A 378 18.20 9.84 1.06
C ILE A 378 18.58 8.61 1.91
N VAL A 379 17.62 7.70 2.16
CA VAL A 379 17.88 6.47 2.95
C VAL A 379 18.94 5.59 2.27
N GLU A 380 18.84 5.39 0.96
CA GLU A 380 19.84 4.66 0.16
C GLU A 380 21.24 5.29 0.27
N ASN A 381 21.33 6.61 0.12
CA ASN A 381 22.60 7.32 0.15
C ASN A 381 23.24 7.26 1.53
N LEU A 382 22.45 7.35 2.60
CA LEU A 382 22.92 7.18 3.98
C LEU A 382 23.49 5.78 4.20
N ARG A 383 22.76 4.73 3.81
CA ARG A 383 23.27 3.35 3.91
C ARG A 383 24.54 3.13 3.09
N ALA A 384 24.60 3.67 1.87
CA ALA A 384 25.76 3.52 1.01
C ALA A 384 27.01 4.23 1.59
N THR A 385 26.81 5.36 2.27
CA THR A 385 27.90 6.15 2.87
C THR A 385 28.32 5.58 4.23
N TYR A 386 27.36 5.08 5.01
CA TYR A 386 27.57 4.55 6.35
C TYR A 386 27.05 3.10 6.42
N PRO A 387 27.79 2.13 5.84
CA PRO A 387 27.35 0.74 5.74
C PRO A 387 27.17 0.08 7.11
N ASP A 388 27.87 0.52 8.14
CA ASP A 388 27.79 -0.04 9.50
C ASP A 388 26.86 0.73 10.45
N ALA A 389 26.38 1.92 10.04
CA ALA A 389 25.49 2.72 10.87
C ALA A 389 24.14 2.03 11.08
N VAL A 390 23.58 2.16 12.27
CA VAL A 390 22.20 1.75 12.56
C VAL A 390 21.24 2.75 11.92
N LEU A 391 20.37 2.30 11.02
CA LEU A 391 19.32 3.14 10.42
C LEU A 391 17.94 2.72 10.94
N VAL A 392 17.30 3.62 11.68
CA VAL A 392 15.94 3.43 12.19
C VAL A 392 15.01 4.41 11.48
N GLN A 393 14.08 3.92 10.67
CA GLN A 393 13.08 4.76 10.02
C GLN A 393 11.89 4.98 10.97
N ASN A 394 11.47 6.23 11.21
CA ASN A 394 10.18 6.50 11.84
C ASN A 394 9.05 6.50 10.82
N ARG A 395 7.99 5.72 11.07
CA ARG A 395 6.79 5.68 10.22
C ARG A 395 7.14 5.56 8.74
N GLY A 396 6.69 6.50 7.89
CA GLY A 396 6.93 6.51 6.46
C GLY A 396 6.47 5.23 5.78
N PHE A 397 5.37 4.64 6.27
CA PHE A 397 4.98 3.27 5.93
C PHE A 397 4.69 3.07 4.44
N ALA A 398 4.23 4.12 3.75
CA ALA A 398 4.07 4.12 2.30
C ALA A 398 5.38 3.82 1.54
N LEU A 399 6.53 4.14 2.14
CA LEU A 399 7.87 3.94 1.58
C LEU A 399 8.54 2.66 2.07
N LEU A 400 7.96 1.97 3.07
CA LEU A 400 8.64 0.92 3.80
C LEU A 400 9.02 -0.27 2.93
N ASN A 401 8.24 -0.60 1.91
CA ASN A 401 8.60 -1.65 0.95
C ASN A 401 9.86 -1.32 0.13
N ASP A 402 10.11 -0.04 -0.12
CA ASP A 402 11.28 0.43 -0.88
C ASP A 402 12.51 0.62 0.03
N THR A 403 12.30 0.92 1.32
CA THR A 403 13.39 1.19 2.28
C THR A 403 13.76 0.00 3.17
N ALA A 404 12.90 -1.03 3.31
CA ALA A 404 13.09 -2.13 4.25
C ALA A 404 14.40 -2.92 4.07
N THR A 405 14.94 -2.99 2.84
CA THR A 405 16.24 -3.64 2.58
C THR A 405 17.45 -2.79 2.96
N THR A 406 17.22 -1.52 3.28
CA THR A 406 18.24 -0.50 3.49
C THR A 406 18.34 -0.07 4.96
N ILE A 407 17.25 -0.23 5.73
CA ILE A 407 17.16 0.11 7.16
C ILE A 407 17.39 -1.12 8.05
N ASP A 408 17.70 -0.89 9.33
CA ASP A 408 17.84 -1.94 10.34
C ASP A 408 16.56 -2.11 11.17
N ALA A 409 15.78 -1.05 11.33
CA ALA A 409 14.49 -1.09 11.99
C ALA A 409 13.51 -0.04 11.47
N VAL A 410 12.23 -0.28 11.73
CA VAL A 410 11.17 0.72 11.61
C VAL A 410 10.57 0.98 12.99
N MET A 411 10.33 2.26 13.31
CA MET A 411 9.54 2.66 14.45
C MET A 411 8.08 2.82 14.05
N PHE A 412 7.21 2.07 14.73
CA PHE A 412 5.76 2.20 14.66
C PHE A 412 5.30 3.15 15.75
N GLU A 413 5.08 4.40 15.35
CA GLU A 413 4.51 5.45 16.18
C GLU A 413 3.18 5.86 15.51
N ASN A 414 2.02 5.89 16.15
CA ASN A 414 1.67 5.38 17.47
C ASN A 414 1.08 3.99 17.30
N PHE A 415 1.49 3.01 18.11
CA PHE A 415 1.02 1.64 17.93
C PHE A 415 -0.30 1.37 18.69
N SER A 416 -0.33 1.65 19.98
CA SER A 416 -1.38 1.29 20.95
C SER A 416 -1.95 2.51 21.69
N SER A 417 -1.17 3.58 21.88
CA SER A 417 -1.64 4.83 22.49
C SER A 417 -0.95 6.06 21.89
N ALA A 418 -1.69 7.16 21.81
CA ALA A 418 -1.29 8.37 21.12
C ALA A 418 -1.65 9.63 21.92
N TYR A 419 -0.90 10.70 21.67
CA TYR A 419 -1.27 12.04 22.10
C TYR A 419 -2.12 12.75 21.02
N ASP A 420 -3.29 13.25 21.43
CA ASP A 420 -4.15 14.08 20.60
C ASP A 420 -3.75 15.56 20.76
N PHE A 421 -3.16 16.17 19.72
CA PHE A 421 -2.70 17.57 19.76
C PHE A 421 -3.84 18.59 19.90
N GLY A 422 -5.04 18.26 19.42
CA GLY A 422 -6.21 19.15 19.50
C GLY A 422 -6.82 19.16 20.90
N LYS A 423 -6.95 17.97 21.52
CA LYS A 423 -7.52 17.80 22.86
C LYS A 423 -6.49 17.94 23.97
N LYS A 424 -5.20 17.79 23.65
CA LYS A 424 -4.08 17.71 24.59
C LYS A 424 -4.24 16.57 25.60
N THR A 425 -4.67 15.42 25.10
CA THR A 425 -4.97 14.23 25.92
C THR A 425 -4.32 13.00 25.32
N TYR A 426 -3.97 12.05 26.17
CA TYR A 426 -3.49 10.73 25.77
C TYR A 426 -4.67 9.79 25.62
N GLY A 427 -4.66 8.95 24.60
CA GLY A 427 -5.78 8.07 24.26
C GLY A 427 -5.33 6.80 23.55
N SER A 428 -6.21 5.80 23.55
CA SER A 428 -5.92 4.52 22.88
C SER A 428 -6.07 4.63 21.37
N VAL A 429 -5.17 3.99 20.65
CA VAL A 429 -5.27 3.75 19.21
C VAL A 429 -5.12 2.24 18.95
N ASN A 430 -5.52 1.80 17.78
CA ASN A 430 -5.33 0.41 17.36
C ASN A 430 -4.61 0.41 16.01
N GLY A 431 -3.31 0.72 16.02
CA GLY A 431 -2.49 0.71 14.82
C GLY A 431 -2.48 -0.68 14.19
N ASP A 432 -2.78 -0.77 12.89
CA ASP A 432 -2.79 -2.04 12.15
C ASP A 432 -1.34 -2.52 11.93
N PRO A 433 -0.93 -3.65 12.53
CA PRO A 433 0.43 -4.17 12.37
C PRO A 433 0.63 -4.96 11.08
N SER A 434 -0.45 -5.26 10.33
CA SER A 434 -0.44 -6.30 9.27
C SER A 434 0.65 -6.09 8.21
N PHE A 435 0.92 -4.85 7.83
CA PHE A 435 1.91 -4.51 6.82
C PHE A 435 3.35 -4.57 7.37
N VAL A 436 3.58 -4.24 8.65
CA VAL A 436 4.90 -4.30 9.29
C VAL A 436 5.23 -5.73 9.72
N GLU A 437 4.27 -6.50 10.20
CA GLU A 437 4.45 -7.91 10.59
C GLU A 437 5.04 -8.75 9.47
N ASN A 438 4.60 -8.50 8.24
CA ASN A 438 5.11 -9.21 7.07
C ASN A 438 6.59 -8.93 6.82
N LEU A 439 7.10 -7.77 7.21
CA LEU A 439 8.53 -7.42 7.16
C LEU A 439 9.28 -7.90 8.39
N ALA A 440 8.64 -7.85 9.57
CA ALA A 440 9.19 -8.35 10.81
C ALA A 440 9.51 -9.85 10.73
N LYS A 441 8.60 -10.65 10.15
CA LYS A 441 8.80 -12.09 9.87
C LYS A 441 10.00 -12.37 8.96
N ARG A 442 10.50 -11.36 8.24
CA ARG A 442 11.68 -11.45 7.36
C ARG A 442 12.96 -11.06 8.07
N GLY A 443 12.89 -10.48 9.26
CA GLY A 443 14.05 -10.01 10.04
C GLY A 443 14.12 -8.49 10.23
N LEU A 444 13.12 -7.71 9.80
CA LEU A 444 13.07 -6.28 10.13
C LEU A 444 12.74 -6.11 11.63
N VAL A 445 13.58 -5.37 12.36
CA VAL A 445 13.27 -5.04 13.76
C VAL A 445 12.20 -3.95 13.79
N VAL A 446 11.23 -4.11 14.71
CA VAL A 446 10.12 -3.16 14.87
C VAL A 446 10.15 -2.59 16.28
N LEU A 447 10.25 -1.27 16.36
CA LEU A 447 10.20 -0.51 17.61
C LEU A 447 8.81 0.09 17.75
N ALA A 448 8.07 -0.21 18.81
CA ALA A 448 6.73 0.35 19.04
C ALA A 448 6.82 1.51 20.04
N LEU A 449 6.59 2.74 19.55
CA LEU A 449 6.56 3.94 20.38
C LEU A 449 5.11 4.34 20.65
N ASP A 450 4.79 4.47 21.94
CA ASP A 450 3.47 4.77 22.45
C ASP A 450 3.52 5.90 23.50
N TYR A 451 2.37 6.55 23.72
CA TYR A 451 2.31 7.78 24.51
C TYR A 451 1.29 7.71 25.65
N ALA A 452 1.78 7.89 26.88
CA ALA A 452 0.96 7.94 28.09
C ALA A 452 1.57 8.87 29.15
N GLN A 453 0.75 9.28 30.13
CA GLN A 453 1.25 9.97 31.33
C GLN A 453 1.88 8.97 32.33
N PRO A 454 2.84 9.41 33.18
CA PRO A 454 3.51 8.53 34.13
C PRO A 454 2.58 7.79 35.11
N ASP A 455 1.42 8.37 35.43
CA ASP A 455 0.43 7.79 36.34
C ASP A 455 -0.52 6.78 35.67
N GLN A 456 -0.53 6.71 34.33
CA GLN A 456 -1.34 5.77 33.54
C GLN A 456 -0.67 4.40 33.40
N THR A 457 -0.32 3.80 34.54
CA THR A 457 0.44 2.54 34.62
C THR A 457 -0.25 1.34 33.95
N ASP A 458 -1.58 1.33 33.94
CA ASP A 458 -2.42 0.34 33.25
C ASP A 458 -2.32 0.45 31.73
N VAL A 459 -2.33 1.68 31.20
CA VAL A 459 -2.12 1.97 29.77
C VAL A 459 -0.73 1.55 29.35
N ILE A 460 0.30 1.94 30.11
CA ILE A 460 1.70 1.58 29.82
C ILE A 460 1.88 0.06 29.77
N THR A 461 1.34 -0.65 30.77
CA THR A 461 1.42 -2.12 30.83
C THR A 461 0.71 -2.77 29.63
N ARG A 462 -0.48 -2.29 29.29
CA ARG A 462 -1.24 -2.79 28.13
C ARG A 462 -0.49 -2.58 26.82
N ASP A 463 0.10 -1.42 26.63
CA ASP A 463 0.81 -1.07 25.39
C ASP A 463 2.06 -1.93 25.21
N TYR A 464 2.82 -2.16 26.29
CA TYR A 464 3.92 -3.13 26.31
C TYR A 464 3.46 -4.55 25.95
N GLN A 465 2.37 -5.03 26.56
CA GLN A 465 1.83 -6.36 26.28
C GLN A 465 1.39 -6.49 24.83
N ARG A 466 0.73 -5.47 24.28
CA ARG A 466 0.29 -5.45 22.88
C ARG A 466 1.48 -5.50 21.93
N ALA A 467 2.47 -4.63 22.08
CA ALA A 467 3.69 -4.65 21.28
C ALA A 467 4.42 -6.01 21.33
N LYS A 468 4.63 -6.55 22.54
CA LYS A 468 5.27 -7.87 22.73
C LYS A 468 4.49 -9.00 22.08
N SER A 469 3.15 -8.92 22.00
CA SER A 469 2.33 -9.94 21.31
C SER A 469 2.60 -10.04 19.80
N TYR A 470 3.16 -8.99 19.20
CA TYR A 470 3.60 -8.95 17.80
C TYR A 470 5.12 -9.10 17.64
N ASN A 471 5.84 -9.42 18.71
CA ASN A 471 7.30 -9.45 18.76
C ASN A 471 7.95 -8.09 18.40
N PHE A 472 7.26 -6.99 18.71
CA PHE A 472 7.81 -5.63 18.61
C PHE A 472 8.48 -5.27 19.94
N ILE A 473 9.49 -4.42 19.88
CA ILE A 473 10.19 -3.90 21.06
C ILE A 473 9.45 -2.63 21.52
N PRO A 474 8.81 -2.60 22.70
CA PRO A 474 8.04 -1.44 23.16
C PRO A 474 8.87 -0.37 23.86
N PHE A 475 8.42 0.88 23.75
CA PHE A 475 8.78 1.98 24.64
C PHE A 475 7.58 2.93 24.79
N VAL A 476 7.29 3.34 26.02
CA VAL A 476 6.22 4.31 26.30
C VAL A 476 6.83 5.55 26.98
N SER A 477 6.41 6.73 26.53
CA SER A 477 6.85 8.00 27.10
C SER A 477 5.76 9.08 27.01
N THR A 478 6.07 10.29 27.43
CA THR A 478 5.24 11.47 27.18
C THR A 478 5.54 12.03 25.79
N ILE A 479 4.63 12.84 25.22
CA ILE A 479 4.81 13.40 23.86
C ILE A 479 6.06 14.28 23.72
N SER A 480 6.57 14.83 24.84
CA SER A 480 7.78 15.65 24.85
C SER A 480 9.08 14.83 24.81
N LEU A 481 9.00 13.52 25.05
CA LEU A 481 10.15 12.60 25.06
C LEU A 481 11.27 13.05 26.01
N ASP A 482 10.95 13.84 27.04
CA ASP A 482 11.91 14.43 27.98
C ASP A 482 11.94 13.71 29.33
N GLN A 483 11.31 12.52 29.39
CA GLN A 483 11.23 11.67 30.59
C GLN A 483 11.43 10.19 30.24
N LEU A 484 12.01 9.45 31.19
CA LEU A 484 11.99 7.98 31.20
C LEU A 484 11.01 7.54 32.28
N LEU A 485 9.97 6.82 31.88
CA LEU A 485 8.95 6.34 32.81
C LEU A 485 9.51 5.14 33.58
N GLU A 486 9.51 5.20 34.92
CA GLU A 486 10.04 4.11 35.77
C GLU A 486 9.23 2.82 35.65
N VAL A 487 7.98 2.93 35.19
CA VAL A 487 7.05 1.82 34.99
C VAL A 487 7.22 1.13 33.63
N ASN A 488 8.17 1.56 32.80
CA ASN A 488 8.59 0.80 31.63
C ASN A 488 9.24 -0.51 32.10
N PRO A 489 8.59 -1.68 31.89
CA PRO A 489 8.99 -2.96 32.49
C PRO A 489 10.22 -3.62 31.88
#